data_AF-A0A388PS79-F1
#
_entry.id   AF-A0A388PS79-F1
#
_cell.length_a   1.000
_cell.length_b   1.000
_cell.length_c   1.000
_cell.angle_alpha   90.00
_cell.angle_beta   90.00
_cell.angle_gamma   90.00
#
_symmetry.space_group_name_H-M   'P 1'
#
loop_
_entity.id
_entity.type
_entity.pdbx_description
1 polymer ?
#
loop_
_entity_poly.entity_id
_entity_poly.type
_entity_poly.pdbx_seq_one_letter_code
_entity_poly.pdbx_strand_id
1 'polypeptide(L)' 'MNGELCMKAALNLIKLVFVFFLFLPLVHAANPVVEFETNQGNFKIELYPEKAPKTVTNFYIM' A
#
# COMPACT_ATOMS: atom_id res chain seq x y z
N MET A 1 2.77 39.72 -21.44
CA MET A 1 2.61 38.90 -20.22
C MET A 1 3.97 38.34 -19.86
N ASN A 2 4.49 38.73 -18.69
CA ASN A 2 5.93 38.74 -18.38
C ASN A 2 6.45 37.35 -17.98
N GLY A 3 7.53 36.88 -18.62
CA GLY A 3 8.13 35.56 -18.38
C GLY A 3 8.58 35.29 -16.95
N GLU A 4 8.87 36.33 -16.17
CA GLU A 4 9.22 36.23 -14.75
C GLU A 4 8.06 35.75 -13.87
N LEU A 5 6.82 36.17 -14.19
CA LEU A 5 5.62 35.72 -13.49
C LEU A 5 5.37 34.22 -13.72
N CYS A 6 5.64 33.76 -14.94
CA CYS A 6 5.50 32.35 -15.33
C CYS A 6 6.49 31.45 -14.57
N MET A 7 7.75 31.89 -14.44
CA MET A 7 8.79 31.14 -13.73
C MET A 7 8.53 31.03 -12.21
N LYS A 8 8.03 32.09 -11.58
CA LYS A 8 7.65 32.06 -10.15
C LYS A 8 6.45 31.14 -9.90
N ALA A 9 5.47 31.16 -10.81
CA ALA A 9 4.33 30.25 -10.74
C ALA A 9 4.78 28.79 -10.85
N ALA A 10 5.67 28.47 -11.78
CA ALA A 10 6.24 27.12 -11.91
C ALA A 10 6.97 26.68 -10.63
N LEU A 11 7.78 27.56 -10.02
CA LEU A 11 8.50 27.25 -8.79
C LEU A 11 7.55 27.02 -7.61
N ASN A 12 6.47 27.80 -7.50
CA ASN A 12 5.46 27.62 -6.46
C ASN A 12 4.68 26.31 -6.66
N LEU A 13 4.41 25.93 -7.91
CA LEU A 13 3.79 24.65 -8.23
C LEU A 13 4.69 23.47 -7.81
N ILE A 14 5.99 23.55 -8.09
CA ILE A 14 6.97 22.53 -7.69
C ILE A 14 7.04 22.40 -6.17
N LYS A 15 7.03 23.52 -5.43
CA LYS A 15 6.99 23.51 -3.97
C LYS A 15 5.72 22.86 -3.43
N LEU A 16 4.56 23.18 -4.02
CA LEU A 16 3.29 22.60 -3.63
C LEU A 16 3.28 21.08 -3.84
N VAL A 17 3.79 20.62 -4.99
CA VAL A 17 3.94 19.20 -5.30
C VAL A 17 4.90 18.53 -4.31
N PHE A 18 6.06 19.13 -4.04
CA PHE A 18 7.02 18.58 -3.08
C PHE A 18 6.43 18.43 -1.68
N VAL A 19 5.73 19.46 -1.18
CA VAL A 19 5.04 19.42 0.10
C VAL A 19 3.96 18.33 0.12
N PHE A 20 3.21 18.16 -0.97
CA PHE A 20 2.22 17.08 -1.09
C PHE A 20 2.85 15.68 -0.94
N PHE A 21 4.00 15.44 -1.58
CA PHE A 21 4.70 14.15 -1.49
C PHE A 21 5.24 13.84 -0.08
N LEU A 22 5.54 14.85 0.75
CA LEU A 22 6.01 14.65 2.13
C LEU A 22 4.92 14.07 3.06
N PHE A 23 3.65 14.18 2.71
CA PHE A 23 2.52 13.72 3.53
C PHE A 23 1.84 12.46 2.99
N LEU A 24 2.45 11.76 2.02
CA LEU A 24 1.88 10.50 1.53
C LEU A 24 1.96 9.42 2.62
N PRO A 25 0.82 8.80 2.99
CA PRO A 25 0.83 7.70 3.95
C PRO A 25 1.51 6.48 3.35
N LEU A 26 2.42 5.85 4.11
CA LEU A 26 2.97 4.54 3.78
C LEU A 26 1.93 3.46 4.08
N VAL A 27 1.11 3.13 3.09
CA VAL A 27 0.12 2.05 3.20
C VAL A 27 0.85 0.71 3.10
N HIS A 28 0.86 -0.04 4.20
CA HIS A 28 1.25 -1.44 4.21
C HIS A 28 0.00 -2.30 4.07
N ALA A 29 -0.01 -3.24 3.13
CA ALA A 29 -1.09 -4.19 3.03
C ALA A 29 -1.12 -5.06 4.30
N ALA A 30 -2.30 -5.26 4.88
CA ALA A 30 -2.47 -6.20 5.98
C ALA A 30 -2.13 -7.61 5.50
N ASN A 31 -1.63 -8.44 6.42
CA ASN A 31 -1.39 -9.83 6.11
C ASN A 31 -2.70 -10.56 5.77
N PRO A 32 -2.67 -11.52 4.84
CA PRO A 32 -3.84 -12.31 4.49
C PRO A 32 -4.26 -13.19 5.67
N VAL A 33 -5.57 -13.34 5.87
CA VAL A 33 -6.12 -14.24 6.89
C VAL A 33 -7.05 -15.24 6.23
N VAL A 34 -6.87 -16.52 6.52
CA VAL A 34 -7.71 -17.61 6.04
C VAL A 34 -8.50 -18.18 7.21
N GLU A 35 -9.81 -18.34 7.03
CA GLU A 35 -10.68 -19.03 7.98
C GLU A 35 -10.85 -20.49 7.56
N PHE A 36 -10.68 -21.39 8.52
CA PHE A 36 -10.89 -22.82 8.36
C PHE A 36 -12.14 -23.21 9.12
N GLU A 37 -13.10 -23.77 8.40
CA GLU A 37 -14.29 -24.38 8.99
C GLU A 37 -14.03 -25.85 9.26
N THR A 38 -14.26 -26.29 10.50
CA THR A 38 -14.11 -27.71 10.88
C THR A 38 -15.32 -28.19 11.65
N ASN A 39 -15.47 -29.52 11.76
CA ASN A 39 -16.51 -30.12 12.59
C ASN A 39 -16.33 -29.85 14.10
N GLN A 40 -15.17 -29.35 14.54
CA GLN A 40 -14.89 -28.95 15.92
C GLN A 40 -14.94 -27.43 16.14
N GLY A 41 -15.35 -26.67 15.11
CA GLY A 41 -15.43 -25.21 15.14
C GLY A 41 -14.49 -24.55 14.14
N ASN A 42 -14.56 -23.23 14.08
CA ASN A 42 -13.80 -22.43 13.12
C ASN A 42 -12.54 -21.83 13.75
N PHE A 43 -11.49 -21.69 12.96
CA PHE A 43 -10.29 -20.97 13.38
C PHE A 43 -9.69 -20.16 12.23
N LYS A 44 -8.88 -19.15 12.57
CA LYS A 44 -8.26 -18.24 11.60
C LYS A 44 -6.75 -18.35 11.65
N ILE A 45 -6.11 -18.38 10.49
CA ILE A 45 -4.66 -18.35 10.33
C ILE A 45 -4.28 -17.08 9.57
N GLU A 46 -3.35 -16.30 10.15
CA GLU A 46 -2.68 -15.19 9.46
C GLU A 46 -1.46 -15.73 8.69
N LEU A 47 -1.37 -15.36 7.41
CA LEU A 47 -0.32 -15.78 6.48
C LEU A 47 0.74 -14.68 6.33
N TYR A 48 2.00 -15.06 6.14
CA TYR A 48 3.12 -14.11 6.01
C TYR A 48 3.82 -14.29 4.65
N PRO A 49 3.43 -13.52 3.61
CA PRO A 49 4.00 -13.64 2.26
C PRO A 49 5.53 -13.45 2.24
N GLU A 50 6.04 -12.54 3.07
CA GLU A 50 7.47 -12.22 3.17
C GLU A 50 8.33 -13.42 3.62
N LYS A 51 7.76 -14.36 4.37
CA LYS A 51 8.49 -15.52 4.90
C LYS A 51 8.37 -16.76 4.01
N ALA A 52 7.24 -16.93 3.34
CA ALA A 52 6.94 -18.13 2.56
C ALA A 52 6.04 -17.83 1.34
N PRO A 53 6.54 -17.06 0.34
CA PRO A 53 5.69 -16.51 -0.71
C PRO A 53 4.98 -17.59 -1.54
N LYS A 54 5.69 -18.67 -1.89
CA LYS A 54 5.11 -19.78 -2.66
C LYS A 54 4.00 -20.51 -1.90
N THR A 55 4.20 -20.76 -0.61
CA THR A 55 3.21 -21.45 0.24
C THR A 55 1.97 -20.59 0.43
N VAL A 56 2.16 -19.29 0.66
CA VAL A 56 1.04 -18.35 0.79
C VAL A 56 0.26 -18.23 -0.52
N THR A 57 0.93 -18.18 -1.67
CA THR A 57 0.26 -18.15 -2.99
C THR A 57 -0.66 -19.36 -3.21
N ASN A 58 -0.25 -20.55 -2.75
CA ASN A 58 -1.07 -21.76 -2.90
C ASN A 58 -2.42 -21.68 -2.18
N PHE A 59 -2.54 -20.90 -1.10
CA PHE A 59 -3.82 -20.71 -0.41
C PHE A 59 -4.83 -19.87 -1.20
N TYR A 60 -4.42 -19.08 -2.19
CA TYR A 60 -5.33 -18.26 -2.99
C TYR A 60 -5.88 -18.94 -4.24
N ILE A 61 -5.27 -20.05 -4.66
CA ILE A 61 -5.67 -20.78 -5.88
C ILE A 61 -6.50 -22.04 -5.58
N MET A 62 -6.74 -22.32 -4.29
CA MET A 62 -7.55 -23.42 -3.79
C MET A 62 -9.01 -22.97 -3.69
#